data_AF-B4LIJ2-F1
#
_entry.id   AF-B4LIJ2-F1
#
_cell.length_a   1.000
_cell.length_b   1.000
_cell.length_c   1.000
_cell.angle_alpha   90.00
_cell.angle_beta   90.00
_cell.angle_gamma   90.00
#
_symmetry.space_group_name_H-M   'P 1'
#
loop_
_entity.id
_entity.type
_entity.pdbx_description
1 polymer ?
#
loop_
_entity_poly.entity_id
_entity_poly.type
_entity_poly.pdbx_seq_one_letter_code
_entity_poly.pdbx_strand_id
1 'polypeptide(L)' 'MNVAIFGELNAFELLVLSSLMPAVFIYLWTLITGDIKNFENSKIAYSVYTAKDPINCYQNYTEKKKDS' A
#
# COMPACT_ATOMS: atom_id res chain seq x y z
N MET A 1 17.09 -17.24 19.04
CA MET A 1 15.83 -17.05 18.29
C MET A 1 16.06 -17.65 16.90
N ASN A 2 15.42 -18.79 16.58
CA ASN A 2 15.60 -19.45 15.29
C ASN A 2 14.79 -18.70 14.22
N VAL A 3 15.46 -17.87 13.42
CA VAL A 3 14.85 -17.22 12.25
C VAL A 3 15.06 -18.13 11.04
N ALA A 4 14.39 -19.29 11.03
CA ALA A 4 14.48 -20.28 9.96
C ALA A 4 13.51 -19.98 8.80
N ILE A 5 13.48 -18.73 8.31
CA ILE A 5 12.60 -18.32 7.19
C ILE A 5 13.40 -17.82 5.97
N PHE A 6 14.61 -17.32 6.18
CA PHE A 6 15.51 -16.92 5.10
C PHE A 6 16.67 -17.93 5.07
N GLY A 7 17.07 -18.39 3.88
CA GLY A 7 18.28 -19.21 3.72
C GLY A 7 19.55 -18.46 4.18
N GLU A 8 20.74 -18.96 3.86
CA GLU A 8 21.96 -18.20 4.15
C GLU A 8 21.93 -16.84 3.42
N LEU A 9 21.65 -15.78 4.18
CA LEU A 9 21.67 -14.41 3.69
C LEU A 9 23.11 -13.94 3.60
N ASN A 10 23.51 -13.44 2.43
CA ASN A 10 24.81 -12.78 2.32
C ASN A 10 24.76 -11.38 3.00
N ALA A 11 25.93 -10.79 3.22
CA ALA A 11 26.04 -9.51 3.91
C ALA A 11 25.30 -8.36 3.18
N PHE A 12 25.23 -8.42 1.85
CA PHE A 12 24.50 -7.43 1.05
C PHE A 12 22.99 -7.56 1.26
N GLU A 13 22.44 -8.77 1.19
CA GLU A 13 21.03 -9.05 1.44
C GLU A 13 20.61 -8.67 2.86
N LEU A 14 21.47 -8.96 3.86
CA LEU A 14 21.22 -8.55 5.23
C LEU A 14 21.18 -7.02 5.38
N LEU A 15 22.06 -6.30 4.70
CA LEU A 15 22.05 -4.83 4.68
C LEU A 15 20.77 -4.28 4.03
N VAL A 16 20.36 -4.85 2.90
CA VAL A 16 19.12 -4.44 2.21
C VAL A 16 17.91 -4.67 3.11
N LEU A 17 17.80 -5.84 3.73
CA LEU A 17 16.68 -6.20 4.60
C LEU A 17 16.62 -5.36 5.88
N SER A 18 17.77 -5.08 6.50
CA SER A 18 17.83 -4.39 7.79
C SER A 18 17.86 -2.86 7.68
N SER A 19 18.22 -2.30 6.52
CA SER A 19 18.34 -0.85 6.35
C SER A 19 17.48 -0.30 5.21
N LEU A 20 17.73 -0.73 3.97
CA LEU A 20 17.12 -0.14 2.79
C LEU A 20 15.60 -0.37 2.76
N MET A 21 15.17 -1.61 3.03
CA MET A 21 13.75 -1.97 3.06
C MET A 21 12.96 -1.16 4.11
N PRO A 22 13.39 -1.09 5.40
CA PRO A 22 12.76 -0.21 6.38
C PRO A 22 12.77 1.27 6.00
N ALA A 23 13.88 1.78 5.46
CA ALA A 23 14.00 3.19 5.10
C ALA A 23 13.03 3.58 3.99
N VAL A 24 12.92 2.77 2.94
CA VAL A 24 11.97 2.96 1.84
C VAL A 24 10.54 2.88 2.37
N PHE A 25 10.23 1.91 3.23
CA PHE A 25 8.91 1.78 3.84
C PHE A 25 8.53 3.05 4.62
N ILE A 26 9.41 3.54 5.49
CA ILE A 26 9.17 4.75 6.27
C ILE A 26 8.98 5.95 5.35
N TYR A 27 9.83 6.11 4.33
CA TYR A 27 9.73 7.22 3.38
C TYR A 27 8.40 7.21 2.62
N LEU A 28 7.97 6.06 2.10
CA LEU A 28 6.67 5.95 1.44
C LEU A 28 5.51 6.24 2.40
N TRP A 29 5.62 5.76 3.64
CA TRP A 29 4.60 6.03 4.66
C TRP A 29 4.50 7.50 5.03
N THR A 30 5.62 8.24 5.08
CA THR A 30 5.59 9.68 5.35
C THR A 30 4.95 10.46 4.21
N LEU A 31 5.19 10.08 2.95
CA LEU A 31 4.53 10.67 1.80
C LEU A 31 3.01 10.45 1.85
N ILE A 32 2.56 9.20 2.03
CA ILE A 32 1.14 8.86 2.16
C ILE A 32 0.49 9.65 3.29
N THR A 33 1.13 9.68 4.47
CA THR A 33 0.62 10.40 5.63
C THR A 33 0.58 11.91 5.38
N GLY A 34 1.58 12.45 4.66
CA GLY A 34 1.64 13.84 4.24
C GLY A 34 0.49 14.20 3.31
N ASP A 35 0.21 13.35 2.32
CA ASP A 35 -0.89 13.55 1.37
C ASP A 35 -2.25 13.52 2.08
N ILE A 36 -2.46 12.58 3.00
CA ILE A 36 -3.68 12.52 3.82
C ILE A 36 -3.84 13.80 4.65
N LYS A 37 -2.76 14.36 5.21
CA LYS A 37 -2.85 15.57 6.03
C LYS A 37 -3.12 16.82 5.20
N ASN A 38 -2.48 16.94 4.04
CA ASN A 38 -2.48 18.16 3.22
C ASN A 38 -3.64 18.23 2.21
N PHE A 39 -4.21 17.09 1.80
CA PHE A 39 -5.27 17.05 0.81
C PHE A 39 -6.53 16.40 1.39
N GLU A 40 -7.60 17.17 1.48
CA GLU A 40 -8.90 16.72 1.99
C GLU A 40 -9.50 15.59 1.11
N ASN A 41 -9.29 15.67 -0.20
CA ASN A 41 -9.67 14.62 -1.15
C ASN A 41 -8.96 13.28 -0.88
N SER A 42 -7.72 13.30 -0.40
CA SER A 42 -6.98 12.08 -0.05
C SER A 42 -7.57 11.41 1.20
N LYS A 43 -8.11 12.18 2.16
CA LYS A 43 -8.84 11.63 3.32
C LYS A 43 -10.15 10.95 2.88
N ILE A 44 -10.84 11.56 1.93
CA ILE A 44 -12.10 11.03 1.40
C ILE A 44 -11.84 9.75 0.60
N ALA A 45 -10.83 9.72 -0.27
CA ALA A 45 -10.45 8.52 -1.01
C ALA A 45 -10.09 7.33 -0.10
N TYR A 46 -9.45 7.56 1.06
CA TYR A 46 -9.15 6.51 2.04
C TYR A 46 -10.37 6.01 2.83
N SER A 47 -11.40 6.84 3.00
CA SER A 47 -12.59 6.52 3.79
C SER A 47 -13.76 6.04 2.94
N VAL A 48 -13.80 6.42 1.66
CA VAL A 48 -14.77 5.96 0.68
C VAL A 48 -14.16 4.78 -0.07
N TYR A 49 -14.27 3.59 0.54
CA TYR A 49 -14.12 2.32 -0.17
C TYR A 49 -15.29 2.16 -1.16
N THR A 50 -15.29 2.94 -2.23
CA THR A 50 -16.01 2.52 -3.42
C THR A 50 -15.24 1.32 -3.95
N ALA A 51 -15.92 0.18 -4.09
CA ALA A 51 -15.42 -0.99 -4.81
C ALA A 51 -15.25 -0.68 -6.33
N LYS A 52 -14.66 0.46 -6.68
CA LYS A 52 -14.16 0.84 -8.00
C LYS A 52 -12.65 1.12 -7.94
N ASP A 53 -12.02 0.89 -6.79
CA ASP A 53 -10.57 0.85 -6.65
C ASP A 53 -9.96 -0.18 -7.61
N PRO A 54 -8.69 -0.01 -8.03
CA PRO A 54 -8.08 -0.73 -9.15
C PRO A 54 -8.11 -2.27 -9.07
N ILE A 55 -8.38 -2.84 -7.89
CA ILE A 55 -8.63 -4.26 -7.70
C ILE A 55 -9.96 -4.70 -8.36
N ASN A 56 -11.00 -3.85 -8.35
CA ASN A 56 -12.30 -4.15 -8.97
C ASN A 56 -12.36 -3.83 -10.47
N CYS A 57 -11.32 -3.25 -11.07
CA CYS A 57 -11.23 -3.10 -12.52
C CYS A 57 -11.13 -4.46 -13.25
N TYR A 58 -10.79 -5.54 -12.53
CA TYR A 58 -10.74 -6.90 -13.07
C TYR A 58 -12.03 -7.69 -12.85
N GLN A 59 -12.96 -7.16 -12.06
CA GLN A 59 -14.26 -7.76 -11.80
C GLN A 59 -15.35 -6.86 -12.39
N ASN A 60 -15.50 -6.94 -13.71
CA ASN A 60 -16.70 -6.63 -14.52
C ASN A 60 -17.90 -6.03 -13.75
N TYR A 61 -17.79 -4.79 -13.25
CA TYR A 61 -18.86 -4.16 -12.48
C TYR A 61 -19.80 -3.46 -13.47
N THR A 62 -20.79 -4.18 -13.97
CA THR A 62 -21.92 -3.58 -14.68
C THR A 62 -22.85 -2.92 -13.67
N GLU A 63 -22.76 -1.60 -13.54
CA GLU A 63 -23.80 -0.81 -12.86
C GLU A 63 -25.14 -1.06 -13.54
N LYS A 64 -26.05 -1.78 -12.88
CA LYS A 64 -27.46 -1.73 -13.28
C LYS A 64 -27.98 -0.35 -12.89
N LYS A 65 -28.32 0.45 -13.91
CA LYS A 65 -29.00 1.73 -13.80
C LYS A 65 -30.15 1.62 -12.79
N LYS A 66 -30.22 2.55 -11.84
CA LYS A 66 -31.43 2.79 -11.06
C LYS A 66 -32.50 3.31 -12.02
N ASP A 67 -33.57 2.53 -12.21
CA ASP A 67 -34.82 3.05 -12.76
C ASP A 67 -35.43 4.04 -11.75
N SER A 68 -35.98 5.12 -12.31
CA SER A 68 -36.42 6.36 -11.65
C SER A 68 -37.55 6.18 -10.65
#